data_AF-A0A510JP97-F1
#
_entry.id   AF-A0A510JP97-F1
#
_cell.length_a   1.000
_cell.length_b   1.000
_cell.length_c   1.000
_cell.angle_alpha   90.00
_cell.angle_beta   90.00
_cell.angle_gamma   90.00
#
_symmetry.space_group_name_H-M   'P 1'
#
loop_
_entity.id
_entity.type
_entity.pdbx_description
1 polymer ?
#
loop_
_entity_poly.entity_id
_entity_poly.type
_entity_poly.pdbx_seq_one_letter_code
_entity_poly.pdbx_strand_id
1 'polypeptide(L)'
;MKSEVKENKVDFSLIRYSQCWEDTEILLESLDISEKDVCFGILSAGDNVFSMLTENPEKVIALDISFPQIALAKLKREIFKNFDYEEMLEFMGIKNSSKRIGMYEKIREKLEKDVRDYWDLNREAIETGVIHIGKFEKFFKIFREKILPLIHNKKRVEGLFEKKSRQEREEYYNKHWNNFRWKLMFKLFLSKSIVGKFGRDKEFFRYAEKDISEEMNKRSKYALCELDSYENPYIHYIMMGNYRLDCLPYFLRRENFENIRKNLHKLEIVQNSVEEYLDEIDFKINKFNLSDIFEYMSLENYRNLMKKIYDNADNNAILAYWNLIVERNSAKLNYTENEMKENIENKKNNIEKNFQRMEEFDKKLHKKDKTFFYTDFVVEKVIKYGNN
;
A
#
# COMPACT_ATOMS: atom_id res chain seq x y z
N MET A 1 -4.54 19.05 15.64
CA MET A 1 -4.30 19.66 14.31
C MET A 1 -5.16 18.89 13.32
N LYS A 2 -5.92 19.55 12.46
CA LYS A 2 -6.76 18.84 11.48
C LYS A 2 -5.85 18.23 10.40
N SER A 3 -6.17 17.02 9.95
CA SER A 3 -5.38 16.33 8.91
C SER A 3 -5.42 17.12 7.61
N GLU A 4 -4.25 17.45 7.03
CA GLU A 4 -4.14 18.15 5.74
C GLU A 4 -4.89 17.39 4.62
N VAL A 5 -4.92 16.07 4.74
CA VAL A 5 -5.64 15.19 3.81
C VAL A 5 -7.16 15.39 3.91
N LYS A 6 -7.70 15.68 5.11
CA LYS A 6 -9.12 16.05 5.30
C LYS A 6 -9.42 17.47 4.81
N GLU A 7 -8.44 18.37 4.84
CA GLU A 7 -8.58 19.77 4.41
C GLU A 7 -8.46 19.94 2.89
N ASN A 8 -7.67 19.07 2.25
CA ASN A 8 -7.57 19.02 0.79
C ASN A 8 -8.86 18.45 0.18
N LYS A 9 -9.26 18.97 -1.00
CA LYS A 9 -10.48 18.58 -1.75
C LYS A 9 -10.41 17.17 -2.36
N VAL A 10 -9.86 16.21 -1.64
CA VAL A 10 -9.72 14.82 -2.04
C VAL A 10 -11.08 14.15 -1.88
N ASP A 11 -11.58 13.54 -2.95
CA ASP A 11 -12.88 12.85 -2.92
C ASP A 11 -12.77 11.50 -2.17
N PHE A 12 -13.38 11.40 -0.98
CA PHE A 12 -13.42 10.18 -0.18
C PHE A 12 -14.69 9.36 -0.38
N SER A 13 -15.49 9.65 -1.40
CA SER A 13 -16.73 8.91 -1.68
C SER A 13 -16.53 7.61 -2.46
N LEU A 14 -15.30 7.34 -2.93
CA LEU A 14 -14.97 6.18 -3.77
C LEU A 14 -13.89 5.28 -3.18
N ILE A 15 -13.93 3.99 -3.52
CA ILE A 15 -12.83 3.05 -3.27
C ILE A 15 -11.65 3.45 -4.16
N ARG A 16 -10.60 3.99 -3.55
CA ARG A 16 -9.40 4.45 -4.28
C ARG A 16 -8.54 3.28 -4.73
N TYR A 17 -8.32 2.36 -3.79
CA TYR A 17 -7.54 1.15 -3.99
C TYR A 17 -8.36 -0.03 -3.49
N SER A 18 -8.65 -1.00 -4.36
CA SER A 18 -9.31 -2.24 -3.91
C SER A 18 -8.35 -3.32 -3.42
N GLN A 19 -7.06 -3.06 -3.56
CA GLN A 19 -5.93 -3.86 -3.08
C GLN A 19 -4.79 -2.92 -2.67
N CYS A 20 -3.92 -3.36 -1.77
CA CYS A 20 -2.69 -2.63 -1.45
C CYS A 20 -1.68 -2.83 -2.58
N TRP A 21 -0.99 -1.75 -2.94
CA TRP A 21 0.06 -1.77 -3.96
C TRP A 21 1.43 -1.65 -3.33
N GLU A 22 1.62 -2.32 -2.19
CA GLU A 22 2.87 -2.46 -1.46
C GLU A 22 3.20 -3.94 -1.23
N ASP A 23 4.48 -4.30 -1.29
CA ASP A 23 4.93 -5.67 -1.14
C ASP A 23 4.96 -6.04 0.34
N THR A 24 3.93 -6.76 0.76
CA THR A 24 3.76 -7.10 2.16
C THR A 24 4.86 -8.02 2.70
N GLU A 25 5.57 -8.77 1.85
CA GLU A 25 6.67 -9.61 2.33
C GLU A 25 7.81 -8.78 2.92
N ILE A 26 8.17 -7.68 2.25
CA ILE A 26 9.19 -6.77 2.78
C ILE A 26 8.68 -5.97 3.98
N LEU A 27 7.36 -5.71 4.04
CA LEU A 27 6.74 -5.08 5.20
C LEU A 27 6.89 -5.96 6.44
N LEU A 28 6.49 -7.23 6.35
CA LEU A 28 6.58 -8.17 7.47
C LEU A 28 8.04 -8.42 7.87
N GLU A 29 8.96 -8.59 6.92
CA GLU A 29 10.41 -8.70 7.19
C GLU A 29 10.92 -7.43 7.91
N SER A 30 10.44 -6.25 7.53
CA SER A 30 10.87 -4.99 8.15
C SER A 30 10.34 -4.79 9.57
N LEU A 31 9.08 -5.16 9.81
CA LEU A 31 8.43 -4.90 11.08
C LEU A 31 8.86 -5.90 12.13
N ASP A 32 9.22 -7.13 11.76
CA ASP A 32 9.63 -8.19 12.72
C ASP A 32 8.63 -8.29 13.88
N ILE A 33 7.37 -8.58 13.51
CA ILE A 33 6.22 -8.56 14.42
C ILE A 33 6.28 -9.79 15.33
N SER A 34 6.00 -9.57 16.62
CA SER A 34 5.93 -10.58 17.65
C SER A 34 4.58 -10.57 18.37
N GLU A 35 4.28 -11.61 19.15
CA GLU A 35 2.96 -11.80 19.77
C GLU A 35 2.58 -10.75 20.83
N LYS A 36 3.55 -9.97 21.30
CA LYS A 36 3.38 -8.87 22.27
C LYS A 36 3.25 -7.50 21.62
N ASP A 37 3.36 -7.42 20.29
CA ASP A 37 3.42 -6.14 19.62
C ASP A 37 2.01 -5.59 19.37
N VAL A 38 1.81 -4.35 19.78
CA VAL A 38 0.72 -3.50 19.31
C VAL A 38 1.13 -2.89 17.99
N CYS A 39 0.42 -3.26 16.94
CA CYS A 39 0.67 -2.85 15.58
C CYS A 39 -0.31 -1.77 15.13
N PHE A 40 0.19 -0.81 14.38
CA PHE A 40 -0.58 0.26 13.75
C PHE A 40 -0.40 0.20 12.24
N GLY A 41 -1.48 0.37 11.48
CA GLY A 41 -1.46 0.29 10.03
C GLY A 41 -2.38 1.32 9.37
N ILE A 42 -1.94 1.86 8.25
CA ILE A 42 -2.83 2.52 7.29
C ILE A 42 -3.61 1.42 6.58
N LEU A 43 -4.94 1.50 6.67
CA LEU A 43 -5.83 0.44 6.23
C LEU A 43 -5.80 0.27 4.71
N SER A 44 -6.06 1.34 3.96
CA SER A 44 -6.22 1.28 2.51
C SER A 44 -7.24 0.18 2.13
N ALA A 45 -6.83 -0.84 1.37
CA ALA A 45 -7.69 -1.96 1.02
C ALA A 45 -7.73 -3.10 2.08
N GLY A 46 -6.91 -3.00 3.13
CA GLY A 46 -6.78 -3.96 4.23
C GLY A 46 -5.70 -5.02 4.05
N ASP A 47 -5.10 -5.16 2.87
CA ASP A 47 -4.24 -6.31 2.51
C ASP A 47 -2.97 -6.42 3.39
N ASN A 48 -2.29 -5.29 3.62
CA ASN A 48 -1.12 -5.23 4.52
C ASN A 48 -1.51 -5.57 5.96
N VAL A 49 -2.63 -5.01 6.42
CA VAL A 49 -3.17 -5.21 7.77
C VAL A 49 -3.58 -6.66 8.00
N PHE A 50 -4.25 -7.30 7.04
CA PHE A 50 -4.58 -8.72 7.12
C PHE A 50 -3.32 -9.57 7.14
N SER A 51 -2.31 -9.23 6.35
CA SER A 51 -1.03 -9.94 6.38
C SER A 51 -0.33 -9.81 7.73
N MET A 52 -0.36 -8.66 8.39
CA MET A 52 0.22 -8.50 9.73
C MET A 52 -0.39 -9.46 10.76
N LEU A 53 -1.63 -9.94 10.56
CA LEU A 53 -2.25 -10.94 11.43
C LEU A 53 -1.63 -12.33 11.29
N THR A 54 -0.83 -12.62 10.26
CA THR A 54 -0.12 -13.91 10.17
C THR A 54 0.93 -14.08 11.24
N GLU A 55 1.51 -12.97 11.70
CA GLU A 55 2.55 -12.91 12.74
C GLU A 55 1.99 -12.95 14.17
N ASN A 56 0.68 -13.17 14.32
CA ASN A 56 0.00 -13.32 15.61
C ASN A 56 0.23 -12.16 16.61
N PRO A 57 0.20 -10.87 16.21
CA PRO A 57 0.45 -9.74 17.12
C PRO A 57 -0.53 -9.70 18.29
N GLU A 58 -0.26 -8.88 19.30
CA GLU A 58 -1.22 -8.65 20.39
C GLU A 58 -2.48 -7.97 19.86
N LYS A 59 -2.29 -6.93 19.04
CA LYS A 59 -3.35 -6.10 18.47
C LYS A 59 -2.90 -5.48 17.16
N VAL A 60 -3.82 -5.35 16.20
CA VAL A 60 -3.61 -4.53 15.00
C VAL A 60 -4.68 -3.45 14.95
N ILE A 61 -4.26 -2.19 14.90
CA ILE A 61 -5.12 -1.04 14.71
C ILE A 61 -4.93 -0.55 13.28
N ALA A 62 -6.03 -0.50 12.53
CA ALA A 62 -6.01 -0.09 11.13
C ALA A 62 -6.90 1.13 10.90
N LEU A 63 -6.30 2.22 10.40
CA LEU A 63 -7.00 3.48 10.18
C LEU A 63 -7.21 3.78 8.70
N ASP A 64 -8.40 4.29 8.37
CA ASP A 64 -8.62 5.04 7.14
C ASP A 64 -9.56 6.21 7.43
N ILE A 65 -9.43 7.30 6.68
CA ILE A 65 -10.40 8.40 6.73
C ILE A 65 -11.61 8.15 5.82
N SER A 66 -11.45 7.27 4.81
CA SER A 66 -12.43 6.97 3.78
C SER A 66 -13.38 5.85 4.20
N PHE A 67 -14.65 6.18 4.38
CA PHE A 67 -15.68 5.18 4.69
C PHE A 67 -15.78 4.05 3.64
N PRO A 68 -15.71 4.31 2.31
CA PRO A 68 -15.63 3.23 1.32
C PRO A 68 -14.48 2.23 1.52
N GLN A 69 -13.30 2.68 1.98
CA GLN A 69 -12.18 1.79 2.31
C GLN A 69 -12.44 0.99 3.58
N ILE A 70 -13.02 1.63 4.61
CA ILE A 70 -13.49 0.97 5.83
C ILE A 70 -14.51 -0.13 5.50
N ALA A 71 -15.49 0.18 4.64
CA ALA A 71 -16.52 -0.76 4.21
C ALA A 71 -15.93 -1.94 3.42
N LEU A 72 -14.91 -1.71 2.59
CA LEU A 72 -14.17 -2.77 1.89
C LEU A 72 -13.42 -3.68 2.84
N ALA A 73 -12.67 -3.13 3.79
CA ALA A 73 -11.94 -3.94 4.75
C ALA A 73 -12.88 -4.74 5.66
N LYS A 74 -13.98 -4.15 6.13
CA LYS A 74 -14.99 -4.85 6.94
C LYS A 74 -15.67 -5.97 6.15
N LEU A 75 -15.94 -5.78 4.86
CA LEU A 75 -16.41 -6.86 3.99
C LEU A 75 -15.37 -7.97 3.86
N LYS A 76 -14.11 -7.63 3.57
CA LYS A 76 -13.00 -8.61 3.49
C LYS A 76 -12.83 -9.41 4.79
N ARG A 77 -12.95 -8.76 5.95
CA ARG A 77 -12.95 -9.41 7.27
C ARG A 77 -14.05 -10.48 7.37
N GLU A 78 -15.28 -10.16 6.98
CA GLU A 78 -16.37 -11.13 6.99
C GLU A 78 -16.19 -12.25 5.96
N ILE A 79 -15.51 -12.00 4.84
CA ILE A 79 -15.14 -13.06 3.88
C ILE A 79 -14.20 -14.07 4.56
N PHE A 80 -13.09 -13.61 5.14
CA PHE A 80 -12.14 -14.48 5.84
C PHE A 80 -12.80 -15.27 6.99
N LYS A 81 -13.73 -14.64 7.71
CA LYS A 81 -14.39 -15.26 8.86
C LYS A 81 -15.37 -16.37 8.46
N ASN A 82 -16.09 -16.21 7.35
CA ASN A 82 -17.30 -16.99 7.07
C ASN A 82 -17.19 -17.95 5.88
N PHE A 83 -16.18 -17.79 5.03
CA PHE A 83 -15.97 -18.64 3.87
C PHE A 83 -14.72 -19.50 4.03
N ASP A 84 -14.65 -20.61 3.30
CA ASP A 84 -13.39 -21.35 3.16
C ASP A 84 -12.42 -20.62 2.21
N TYR A 85 -11.20 -21.15 2.06
CA TYR A 85 -10.19 -20.53 1.21
C TYR A 85 -10.62 -20.40 -0.26
N GLU A 86 -11.30 -21.41 -0.80
CA GLU A 86 -11.70 -21.42 -2.21
C GLU A 86 -12.83 -20.43 -2.47
N GLU A 87 -13.81 -20.40 -1.57
CA GLU A 87 -14.89 -19.41 -1.54
C GLU A 87 -14.33 -17.98 -1.34
N MET A 88 -13.33 -17.79 -0.49
CA MET A 88 -12.65 -16.49 -0.33
C MET A 88 -12.06 -16.01 -1.66
N LEU A 89 -11.33 -16.86 -2.37
CA LEU A 89 -10.77 -16.52 -3.69
C LEU A 89 -11.86 -16.22 -4.73
N GLU A 90 -12.98 -16.96 -4.71
CA GLU A 90 -14.14 -16.67 -5.56
C GLU A 90 -14.73 -15.29 -5.26
N PHE A 91 -15.02 -14.99 -3.99
CA PHE A 91 -15.63 -13.72 -3.58
C PHE A 91 -14.71 -12.54 -3.92
N MET A 92 -13.43 -12.65 -3.58
CA MET A 92 -12.45 -11.57 -3.80
C MET A 92 -12.35 -11.16 -5.27
N GLY A 93 -12.59 -12.07 -6.21
CA GLY A 93 -12.45 -11.82 -7.65
C GLY A 93 -11.29 -12.55 -8.31
N ILE A 94 -10.56 -13.38 -7.55
CA ILE A 94 -9.42 -14.15 -8.05
C ILE A 94 -9.90 -15.25 -9.01
N LYS A 95 -11.00 -15.90 -8.66
CA LYS A 95 -11.68 -16.90 -9.49
C LYS A 95 -12.96 -16.33 -10.06
N ASN A 96 -13.25 -16.63 -11.32
CA ASN A 96 -14.55 -16.33 -11.92
C ASN A 96 -15.66 -17.05 -11.14
N SER A 97 -16.71 -16.32 -10.75
CA SER A 97 -17.84 -16.89 -10.03
C SER A 97 -19.11 -16.09 -10.29
N SER A 98 -20.22 -16.78 -10.57
CA SER A 98 -21.57 -16.21 -10.62
C SER A 98 -22.27 -16.22 -9.26
N LYS A 99 -21.60 -16.72 -8.22
CA LYS A 99 -22.20 -16.95 -6.89
C LYS A 99 -21.99 -15.78 -5.92
N ARG A 100 -21.19 -14.77 -6.27
CA ARG A 100 -20.74 -13.71 -5.34
C ARG A 100 -21.88 -12.98 -4.64
N ILE A 101 -22.96 -12.67 -5.35
CA ILE A 101 -24.15 -12.05 -4.74
C ILE A 101 -24.79 -12.99 -3.72
N GLY A 102 -24.99 -14.27 -4.07
CA GLY A 102 -25.52 -15.26 -3.14
C GLY A 102 -24.61 -15.49 -1.93
N MET A 103 -23.29 -15.36 -2.09
CA MET A 103 -22.35 -15.38 -0.98
C MET A 103 -22.51 -14.13 -0.10
N TYR A 104 -22.63 -12.94 -0.70
CA TYR A 104 -22.86 -11.71 0.05
C TYR A 104 -24.12 -11.81 0.92
N GLU A 105 -25.23 -12.34 0.39
CA GLU A 105 -26.46 -12.56 1.17
C GLU A 105 -26.22 -13.40 2.44
N LYS A 106 -25.30 -14.38 2.42
CA LYS A 106 -24.97 -15.21 3.60
C LYS A 106 -24.24 -14.45 4.70
N ILE A 107 -23.53 -13.37 4.36
CA ILE A 107 -22.75 -12.56 5.32
C ILE A 107 -23.35 -11.17 5.54
N ARG A 108 -24.37 -10.78 4.75
CA ARG A 108 -24.98 -9.45 4.76
C ARG A 108 -25.43 -9.01 6.16
N GLU A 109 -26.09 -9.88 6.91
CA GLU A 109 -26.58 -9.58 8.27
C GLU A 109 -25.49 -9.59 9.34
N LYS A 110 -24.25 -9.98 8.99
CA LYS A 110 -23.08 -9.91 9.88
C LYS A 110 -22.34 -8.58 9.78
N LEU A 111 -22.65 -7.79 8.74
CA LEU A 111 -22.08 -6.46 8.55
C LEU A 111 -22.79 -5.44 9.43
N GLU A 112 -22.04 -4.45 9.88
CA GLU A 112 -22.59 -3.25 10.51
C GLU A 112 -23.55 -2.54 9.54
N LYS A 113 -24.56 -1.85 10.09
CA LYS A 113 -25.68 -1.32 9.29
C LYS A 113 -25.21 -0.43 8.13
N ASP A 114 -24.32 0.50 8.41
CA ASP A 114 -23.75 1.44 7.44
C ASP A 114 -22.95 0.71 6.33
N VAL A 115 -22.13 -0.26 6.69
CA VAL A 115 -21.35 -1.09 5.76
C VAL A 115 -22.29 -1.92 4.88
N ARG A 116 -23.33 -2.50 5.47
CA ARG A 116 -24.36 -3.24 4.74
C ARG A 116 -25.07 -2.33 3.73
N ASP A 117 -25.56 -1.17 4.17
CA ASP A 117 -26.25 -0.20 3.33
C ASP A 117 -25.37 0.25 2.15
N TYR A 118 -24.07 0.46 2.39
CA TYR A 118 -23.10 0.75 1.33
C TYR A 118 -23.03 -0.38 0.30
N TRP A 119 -22.87 -1.62 0.74
CA TRP A 119 -22.74 -2.76 -0.18
C TRP A 119 -24.04 -3.13 -0.89
N ASP A 120 -25.20 -2.89 -0.28
CA ASP A 120 -26.49 -3.05 -0.94
C ASP A 120 -26.68 -2.09 -2.11
N LEU A 121 -26.18 -0.86 -1.98
CA LEU A 121 -26.17 0.12 -3.06
C LEU A 121 -25.10 -0.19 -4.13
N ASN A 122 -24.08 -0.97 -3.79
CA ASN A 122 -22.92 -1.25 -4.64
C ASN A 122 -22.80 -2.76 -5.00
N ARG A 123 -23.93 -3.47 -5.15
CA ARG A 123 -23.95 -4.91 -5.44
C ARG A 123 -23.18 -5.30 -6.72
N GLU A 124 -23.21 -4.47 -7.76
CA GLU A 124 -22.45 -4.71 -8.99
C GLU A 124 -20.93 -4.80 -8.73
N ALA A 125 -20.42 -4.07 -7.74
CA ALA A 125 -19.02 -4.14 -7.34
C ALA A 125 -18.68 -5.50 -6.72
N ILE A 126 -19.60 -6.09 -5.95
CA ILE A 126 -19.46 -7.45 -5.42
C ILE A 126 -19.48 -8.47 -6.57
N GLU A 127 -20.43 -8.33 -7.50
CA GLU A 127 -20.56 -9.22 -8.65
C GLU A 127 -19.28 -9.22 -9.51
N THR A 128 -18.67 -8.05 -9.70
CA THR A 128 -17.41 -7.87 -10.45
C THR A 128 -16.24 -8.62 -9.79
N GLY A 129 -16.23 -8.76 -8.47
CA GLY A 129 -15.08 -9.20 -7.69
C GLY A 129 -14.36 -8.00 -7.08
N VAL A 130 -14.33 -7.95 -5.75
CA VAL A 130 -13.97 -6.74 -5.01
C VAL A 130 -12.55 -6.25 -5.24
N ILE A 131 -11.60 -7.08 -5.67
CA ILE A 131 -10.22 -6.65 -5.97
C ILE A 131 -10.10 -5.81 -7.26
N HIS A 132 -11.16 -5.64 -8.03
CA HIS A 132 -11.14 -4.95 -9.34
C HIS A 132 -11.84 -3.58 -9.36
N ILE A 133 -12.44 -3.18 -8.25
CA ILE A 133 -13.44 -2.10 -8.23
C ILE A 133 -12.84 -0.73 -7.92
N GLY A 134 -11.62 -0.69 -7.40
CA GLY A 134 -10.97 0.55 -7.02
C GLY A 134 -10.58 1.40 -8.23
N LYS A 135 -10.41 2.71 -7.97
CA LYS A 135 -10.03 3.67 -9.01
C LYS A 135 -8.72 3.28 -9.69
N PHE A 136 -7.73 2.85 -8.91
CA PHE A 136 -6.42 2.50 -9.44
C PHE A 136 -6.47 1.19 -10.27
N GLU A 137 -7.27 0.22 -9.86
CA GLU A 137 -7.48 -1.02 -10.61
C GLU A 137 -8.23 -0.78 -11.92
N LYS A 138 -9.21 0.13 -11.92
CA LYS A 138 -9.88 0.61 -13.14
C LYS A 138 -8.90 1.32 -14.09
N PHE A 139 -7.95 2.08 -13.55
CA PHE A 139 -6.87 2.67 -14.35
C PHE A 139 -5.98 1.60 -14.99
N PHE A 140 -5.60 0.55 -14.27
CA PHE A 140 -4.86 -0.57 -14.85
C PHE A 140 -5.68 -1.36 -15.87
N LYS A 141 -7.00 -1.47 -15.68
CA LYS A 141 -7.90 -2.03 -16.70
C LYS A 141 -7.84 -1.23 -18.00
N ILE A 142 -7.91 0.10 -17.94
CA ILE A 142 -7.75 0.97 -19.12
C ILE A 142 -6.38 0.75 -19.77
N PHE A 143 -5.30 0.75 -18.98
CA PHE A 143 -3.96 0.48 -19.48
C PHE A 143 -3.90 -0.84 -20.25
N ARG A 144 -4.33 -1.94 -19.62
CA ARG A 144 -4.26 -3.29 -20.19
C ARG A 144 -5.13 -3.47 -21.43
N GLU A 145 -6.34 -2.92 -21.43
CA GLU A 145 -7.31 -3.17 -22.50
C GLU A 145 -7.20 -2.19 -23.67
N LYS A 146 -6.68 -0.97 -23.43
CA LYS A 146 -6.66 0.10 -24.43
C LYS A 146 -5.26 0.53 -24.83
N ILE A 147 -4.28 0.48 -23.93
CA ILE A 147 -2.94 1.02 -24.17
C ILE A 147 -1.95 -0.10 -24.50
N LEU A 148 -1.89 -1.14 -23.65
CA LEU A 148 -0.96 -2.26 -23.81
C LEU A 148 -1.07 -2.96 -25.18
N PRO A 149 -2.27 -3.20 -25.78
CA PRO A 149 -2.38 -3.86 -27.09
C PRO A 149 -1.81 -3.03 -28.25
N LEU A 150 -1.71 -1.70 -28.08
CA LEU A 150 -1.08 -0.82 -29.06
C LEU A 150 0.46 -0.93 -29.01
N ILE A 151 1.01 -1.41 -27.91
CA ILE A 151 2.46 -1.50 -27.65
C ILE A 151 2.96 -2.92 -27.88
N HIS A 152 2.27 -3.91 -27.30
CA HIS A 152 2.65 -5.31 -27.26
C HIS A 152 1.48 -6.20 -27.67
N ASN A 153 1.75 -7.25 -28.44
CA ASN A 153 0.78 -8.30 -28.69
C ASN A 153 0.73 -9.26 -27.49
N LYS A 154 -0.32 -10.11 -27.46
CA LYS A 154 -0.55 -11.07 -26.36
C LYS A 154 0.67 -11.97 -26.09
N LYS A 155 1.28 -12.53 -27.13
CA LYS A 155 2.49 -13.38 -27.00
C LYS A 155 3.66 -12.66 -26.31
N ARG A 156 3.85 -11.36 -26.55
CA ARG A 156 4.90 -10.57 -25.87
C ARG A 156 4.58 -10.33 -24.40
N VAL A 157 3.31 -10.14 -24.06
CA VAL A 157 2.89 -9.96 -22.66
C VAL A 157 3.04 -11.28 -21.91
N GLU A 158 2.56 -12.39 -22.47
CA GLU A 158 2.71 -13.73 -21.89
C GLU A 158 4.18 -14.11 -21.71
N GLY A 159 5.04 -13.74 -22.65
CA GLY A 159 6.48 -13.99 -22.56
C GLY A 159 7.18 -13.29 -21.39
N LEU A 160 6.59 -12.26 -20.76
CA LEU A 160 7.14 -11.71 -19.51
C LEU A 160 7.03 -12.69 -18.34
N PHE A 161 6.03 -13.57 -18.38
CA PHE A 161 5.66 -14.48 -17.30
C PHE A 161 6.10 -15.91 -17.57
N GLU A 162 7.06 -16.14 -18.45
CA GLU A 162 7.74 -17.44 -18.54
C GLU A 162 8.99 -17.39 -17.65
N LYS A 163 9.32 -18.53 -17.02
CA LYS A 163 10.49 -18.66 -16.17
C LYS A 163 11.77 -18.34 -16.95
N LYS A 164 12.52 -17.34 -16.47
CA LYS A 164 13.76 -16.83 -17.09
C LYS A 164 14.75 -16.47 -16.01
N SER A 165 16.04 -16.65 -16.27
CA SER A 165 17.10 -16.03 -15.48
C SER A 165 17.07 -14.50 -15.63
N ARG A 166 17.78 -13.79 -14.74
CA ARG A 166 17.95 -12.32 -14.84
C ARG A 166 18.48 -11.90 -16.21
N GLN A 167 19.48 -12.61 -16.73
CA GLN A 167 20.07 -12.30 -18.04
C GLN A 167 19.04 -12.49 -19.17
N GLU A 168 18.32 -13.60 -19.18
CA GLU A 168 17.28 -13.86 -20.19
C GLU A 168 16.13 -12.83 -20.13
N ARG A 169 15.77 -12.34 -18.93
CA ARG A 169 14.80 -11.24 -18.77
C ARG A 169 15.32 -9.93 -19.37
N GLU A 170 16.58 -9.59 -19.13
CA GLU A 170 17.19 -8.40 -19.73
C GLU A 170 17.28 -8.50 -21.27
N GLU A 171 17.67 -9.66 -21.79
CA GLU A 171 17.67 -9.94 -23.23
C GLU A 171 16.26 -9.83 -23.82
N TYR A 172 15.26 -10.40 -23.15
CA TYR A 172 13.85 -10.30 -23.54
C TYR A 172 13.39 -8.85 -23.56
N TYR A 173 13.71 -8.08 -22.52
CA TYR A 173 13.37 -6.67 -22.41
C TYR A 173 13.96 -5.88 -23.57
N ASN A 174 15.25 -6.03 -23.84
CA ASN A 174 15.94 -5.29 -24.90
C ASN A 174 15.45 -5.68 -26.31
N LYS A 175 15.20 -6.97 -26.55
CA LYS A 175 14.83 -7.49 -27.87
C LYS A 175 13.35 -7.31 -28.22
N HIS A 176 12.46 -7.40 -27.23
CA HIS A 176 11.01 -7.50 -27.48
C HIS A 176 10.18 -6.42 -26.76
N TRP A 177 10.63 -5.93 -25.61
CA TRP A 177 9.84 -5.04 -24.77
C TRP A 177 10.14 -3.55 -24.98
N ASN A 178 11.42 -3.15 -24.97
CA ASN A 178 11.87 -1.76 -24.95
C ASN A 178 11.77 -1.03 -26.31
N ASN A 179 10.62 -1.16 -26.97
CA ASN A 179 10.36 -0.56 -28.27
C ASN A 179 9.92 0.91 -28.16
N PHE A 180 9.85 1.61 -29.30
CA PHE A 180 9.49 3.02 -29.34
C PHE A 180 8.10 3.31 -28.73
N ARG A 181 7.11 2.43 -28.93
CA ARG A 181 5.76 2.61 -28.38
C ARG A 181 5.76 2.49 -26.85
N TRP A 182 6.57 1.59 -26.30
CA TRP A 182 6.75 1.45 -24.85
C TRP A 182 7.34 2.73 -24.25
N LYS A 183 8.40 3.27 -24.87
CA LYS A 183 9.02 4.54 -24.44
C LYS A 183 8.05 5.73 -24.56
N LEU A 184 7.23 5.76 -25.62
CA LEU A 184 6.26 6.83 -25.85
C LEU A 184 5.10 6.80 -24.84
N MET A 185 4.69 5.60 -24.40
CA MET A 185 3.62 5.42 -23.42
C MET A 185 3.92 6.14 -22.10
N PHE A 186 5.15 6.12 -21.61
CA PHE A 186 5.53 6.85 -20.39
C PHE A 186 5.28 8.36 -20.54
N LYS A 187 5.66 8.93 -21.68
CA LYS A 187 5.49 10.38 -21.95
C LYS A 187 4.03 10.79 -22.13
N LEU A 188 3.19 9.90 -22.66
CA LEU A 188 1.79 10.20 -22.96
C LEU A 188 0.87 9.75 -21.82
N PHE A 189 0.74 8.44 -21.62
CA PHE A 189 -0.22 7.81 -20.71
C PHE A 189 0.17 7.97 -19.25
N LEU A 190 1.45 7.88 -18.92
CA LEU A 190 1.95 8.08 -17.54
C LEU A 190 2.38 9.52 -17.26
N SER A 191 1.89 10.48 -18.06
CA SER A 191 2.04 11.90 -17.75
C SER A 191 1.29 12.28 -16.46
N LYS A 192 1.81 13.26 -15.71
CA LYS A 192 1.21 13.77 -14.47
C LYS A 192 -0.28 14.07 -14.60
N SER A 193 -0.69 14.63 -15.75
CA SER A 193 -2.09 14.97 -16.04
C SER A 193 -3.01 13.75 -16.16
N ILE A 194 -2.59 12.69 -16.85
CA ILE A 194 -3.42 11.48 -17.02
C ILE A 194 -3.44 10.68 -15.73
N VAL A 195 -2.29 10.52 -15.08
CA VAL A 195 -2.19 9.81 -13.80
C VAL A 195 -3.01 10.51 -12.72
N GLY A 196 -2.89 11.84 -12.58
CA GLY A 196 -3.68 12.61 -11.59
C GLY A 196 -5.17 12.72 -11.88
N LYS A 197 -5.60 12.44 -13.12
CA LYS A 197 -7.03 12.41 -13.47
C LYS A 197 -7.63 11.03 -13.25
N PHE A 198 -6.96 9.98 -13.74
CA PHE A 198 -7.55 8.65 -13.85
C PHE A 198 -6.95 7.61 -12.89
N GLY A 199 -5.67 7.72 -12.53
CA GLY A 199 -4.99 6.76 -11.66
C GLY A 199 -5.05 7.16 -10.18
N ARG A 200 -4.41 8.27 -9.84
CA ARG A 200 -4.34 8.83 -8.49
C ARG A 200 -5.08 10.17 -8.42
N ASP A 201 -5.19 10.75 -7.23
CA ASP A 201 -5.64 12.14 -7.11
C ASP A 201 -4.58 13.10 -7.65
N LYS A 202 -4.97 14.24 -8.21
CA LYS A 202 -4.01 15.25 -8.64
C LYS A 202 -3.30 15.90 -7.45
N GLU A 203 -4.00 16.02 -6.32
CA GLU A 203 -3.46 16.62 -5.10
C GLU A 203 -2.30 15.80 -4.53
N PHE A 204 -2.25 14.51 -4.86
CA PHE A 204 -1.18 13.61 -4.46
C PHE A 204 0.18 13.95 -5.11
N PHE A 205 0.18 14.78 -6.16
CA PHE A 205 1.39 15.24 -6.84
C PHE A 205 1.76 16.68 -6.47
N ARG A 206 1.18 17.24 -5.42
CA ARG A 206 1.44 18.61 -4.96
C ARG A 206 2.88 18.79 -4.53
N TYR A 207 3.46 17.80 -3.85
CA TYR A 207 4.82 17.83 -3.31
C TYR A 207 5.86 17.09 -4.15
N ALA A 208 5.45 16.53 -5.29
CA ALA A 208 6.30 15.73 -6.17
C ALA A 208 7.63 16.41 -6.52
N GLU A 209 8.75 15.80 -6.15
CA GLU A 209 10.10 16.33 -6.39
C GLU A 209 10.72 15.78 -7.69
N LYS A 210 10.21 14.64 -8.18
CA LYS A 210 10.71 13.93 -9.37
C LYS A 210 9.70 13.94 -10.52
N ASP A 211 10.20 13.80 -11.75
CA ASP A 211 9.34 13.52 -12.91
C ASP A 211 8.82 12.07 -12.84
N ILE A 212 7.50 11.94 -12.69
CA ILE A 212 6.86 10.63 -12.52
C ILE A 212 7.03 9.73 -13.74
N SER A 213 7.06 10.28 -14.95
CA SER A 213 7.18 9.48 -16.18
C SER A 213 8.58 8.89 -16.30
N GLU A 214 9.62 9.69 -16.04
CA GLU A 214 11.00 9.22 -16.04
C GLU A 214 11.25 8.17 -14.96
N GLU A 215 10.72 8.40 -13.76
CA GLU A 215 10.89 7.47 -12.66
C GLU A 215 10.14 6.17 -12.88
N MET A 216 8.87 6.22 -13.31
CA MET A 216 8.11 5.02 -13.65
C MET A 216 8.77 4.22 -14.77
N ASN A 217 9.44 4.87 -15.74
CA ASN A 217 10.19 4.17 -16.78
C ASN A 217 11.39 3.40 -16.20
N LYS A 218 12.22 4.07 -15.36
CA LYS A 218 13.37 3.43 -14.69
C LYS A 218 12.92 2.25 -13.82
N ARG A 219 11.89 2.47 -13.00
CA ARG A 219 11.33 1.46 -12.10
C ARG A 219 10.68 0.30 -12.86
N SER A 220 9.99 0.56 -13.97
CA SER A 220 9.44 -0.50 -14.82
C SER A 220 10.53 -1.35 -15.44
N LYS A 221 11.64 -0.75 -15.91
CA LYS A 221 12.80 -1.52 -16.38
C LYS A 221 13.37 -2.40 -15.26
N TYR A 222 13.55 -1.84 -14.06
CA TYR A 222 14.03 -2.60 -12.90
C TYR A 222 13.11 -3.81 -12.61
N ALA A 223 11.80 -3.58 -12.56
CA ALA A 223 10.81 -4.62 -12.28
C ALA A 223 10.80 -5.75 -13.32
N LEU A 224 11.04 -5.43 -14.58
CA LEU A 224 10.99 -6.39 -15.68
C LEU A 224 12.31 -7.11 -15.93
N CYS A 225 13.45 -6.54 -15.50
CA CYS A 225 14.77 -7.13 -15.71
C CYS A 225 15.36 -7.72 -14.43
N GLU A 226 15.40 -6.93 -13.35
CA GLU A 226 16.07 -7.29 -12.10
C GLU A 226 15.21 -8.24 -11.28
N LEU A 227 13.95 -7.86 -11.05
CA LEU A 227 12.99 -8.72 -10.34
C LEU A 227 12.52 -9.88 -11.23
N ASP A 228 12.06 -10.95 -10.60
CA ASP A 228 11.46 -12.06 -11.32
C ASP A 228 10.00 -11.76 -11.65
N SER A 229 9.74 -11.43 -12.91
CA SER A 229 8.37 -11.19 -13.40
C SER A 229 7.49 -12.44 -13.30
N TYR A 230 8.06 -13.66 -13.36
CA TYR A 230 7.32 -14.90 -13.15
C TYR A 230 6.72 -14.92 -11.74
N GLU A 231 7.48 -14.53 -10.72
CA GLU A 231 7.08 -14.57 -9.30
C GLU A 231 6.46 -13.25 -8.78
N ASN A 232 6.14 -12.31 -9.68
CA ASN A 232 5.60 -11.00 -9.32
C ASN A 232 4.08 -10.93 -9.55
N PRO A 233 3.25 -11.03 -8.48
CA PRO A 233 1.80 -11.00 -8.63
C PRO A 233 1.29 -9.64 -9.11
N TYR A 234 1.94 -8.54 -8.72
CA TYR A 234 1.51 -7.18 -9.05
C TYR A 234 1.68 -6.87 -10.55
N ILE A 235 2.84 -7.21 -11.13
CA ILE A 235 3.06 -7.07 -12.58
C ILE A 235 2.05 -7.95 -13.34
N HIS A 236 1.80 -9.17 -12.86
CA HIS A 236 0.82 -10.05 -13.47
C HIS A 236 -0.59 -9.44 -13.46
N TYR A 237 -1.04 -8.87 -12.34
CA TYR A 237 -2.33 -8.19 -12.28
C TYR A 237 -2.41 -7.01 -13.25
N ILE A 238 -1.39 -6.14 -13.29
CA ILE A 238 -1.37 -4.97 -14.18
C ILE A 238 -1.50 -5.40 -15.64
N MET A 239 -0.74 -6.43 -16.05
CA MET A 239 -0.64 -6.86 -17.45
C MET A 239 -1.77 -7.80 -17.88
N MET A 240 -2.27 -8.65 -16.98
CA MET A 240 -3.22 -9.73 -17.30
C MET A 240 -4.60 -9.54 -16.68
N GLY A 241 -4.74 -8.61 -15.71
CA GLY A 241 -6.00 -8.23 -15.11
C GLY A 241 -6.45 -9.07 -13.91
N ASN A 242 -5.69 -10.08 -13.55
CA ASN A 242 -5.88 -10.87 -12.34
C ASN A 242 -4.54 -11.48 -11.92
N TYR A 243 -4.48 -12.14 -10.77
CA TYR A 243 -3.30 -12.91 -10.35
C TYR A 243 -3.35 -14.34 -10.91
N ARG A 244 -2.21 -15.04 -10.86
CA ARG A 244 -2.22 -16.49 -11.07
C ARG A 244 -2.43 -17.18 -9.74
N LEU A 245 -3.11 -18.33 -9.75
CA LEU A 245 -3.37 -19.09 -8.53
C LEU A 245 -2.10 -19.59 -7.84
N ASP A 246 -1.01 -19.76 -8.60
CA ASP A 246 0.32 -20.14 -8.09
C ASP A 246 1.20 -18.92 -7.73
N CYS A 247 0.70 -17.69 -7.89
CA CYS A 247 1.43 -16.46 -7.61
C CYS A 247 0.45 -15.38 -7.13
N LEU A 248 0.15 -15.42 -5.83
CA LEU A 248 -0.79 -14.54 -5.15
C LEU A 248 -0.07 -13.56 -4.21
N PRO A 249 -0.62 -12.33 -4.00
CA PRO A 249 -0.23 -11.47 -2.89
C PRO A 249 -0.32 -12.19 -1.55
N TYR A 250 0.52 -11.79 -0.59
CA TYR A 250 0.74 -12.52 0.66
C TYR A 250 -0.55 -12.91 1.40
N PHE A 251 -1.46 -11.95 1.65
CA PHE A 251 -2.72 -12.23 2.38
C PHE A 251 -3.68 -13.20 1.67
N LEU A 252 -3.51 -13.44 0.37
CA LEU A 252 -4.35 -14.33 -0.43
C LEU A 252 -3.78 -15.74 -0.56
N ARG A 253 -2.57 -16.00 -0.05
CA ARG A 253 -1.94 -17.32 -0.14
C ARG A 253 -2.56 -18.31 0.84
N ARG A 254 -2.62 -19.59 0.45
CA ARG A 254 -3.31 -20.65 1.19
C ARG A 254 -2.71 -20.87 2.57
N GLU A 255 -1.39 -20.82 2.67
CA GLU A 255 -0.62 -20.98 3.90
C GLU A 255 -0.94 -19.90 4.95
N ASN A 256 -1.40 -18.72 4.52
CA ASN A 256 -1.65 -17.57 5.38
C ASN A 256 -3.11 -17.49 5.86
N PHE A 257 -4.03 -18.11 5.13
CA PHE A 257 -5.47 -17.98 5.33
C PHE A 257 -5.93 -18.30 6.76
N GLU A 258 -5.49 -19.43 7.31
CA GLU A 258 -5.92 -19.87 8.65
C GLU A 258 -5.37 -18.98 9.77
N ASN A 259 -4.13 -18.49 9.64
CA ASN A 259 -3.55 -17.59 10.64
C ASN A 259 -4.27 -16.25 10.65
N ILE A 260 -4.56 -15.69 9.47
CA ILE A 260 -5.37 -14.46 9.35
C ILE A 260 -6.73 -14.68 10.02
N ARG A 261 -7.44 -15.75 9.64
CA ARG A 261 -8.79 -16.06 10.15
C ARG A 261 -8.83 -16.17 11.67
N LYS A 262 -7.87 -16.88 12.28
CA LYS A 262 -7.77 -17.05 13.74
C LYS A 262 -7.53 -15.72 14.45
N ASN A 263 -6.74 -14.83 13.85
CA ASN A 263 -6.31 -13.58 14.47
C ASN A 263 -7.20 -12.37 14.13
N LEU A 264 -8.25 -12.52 13.31
CA LEU A 264 -9.17 -11.42 12.96
C LEU A 264 -9.76 -10.68 14.17
N HIS A 265 -9.95 -11.36 15.30
CA HIS A 265 -10.50 -10.75 16.52
C HIS A 265 -9.55 -9.71 17.15
N LYS A 266 -8.26 -9.73 16.75
CA LYS A 266 -7.23 -8.77 17.19
C LYS A 266 -7.15 -7.52 16.30
N LEU A 267 -7.92 -7.48 15.20
CA LEU A 267 -7.97 -6.36 14.27
C LEU A 267 -9.08 -5.37 14.64
N GLU A 268 -8.66 -4.16 14.96
CA GLU A 268 -9.52 -2.99 15.13
C GLU A 268 -9.47 -2.13 13.86
N ILE A 269 -10.62 -1.88 13.24
CA ILE A 269 -10.76 -1.01 12.06
C ILE A 269 -11.45 0.26 12.49
N VAL A 270 -10.77 1.40 12.41
CA VAL A 270 -11.26 2.69 12.90
C VAL A 270 -11.26 3.71 11.77
N GLN A 271 -12.40 4.40 11.59
CA GLN A 271 -12.47 5.50 10.66
C GLN A 271 -11.97 6.78 11.32
N ASN A 272 -10.67 7.06 11.22
CA ASN A 272 -10.06 8.24 11.82
C ASN A 272 -8.82 8.69 11.03
N SER A 273 -8.35 9.93 11.27
CA SER A 273 -7.01 10.32 10.83
C SER A 273 -5.97 9.82 11.82
N VAL A 274 -4.73 9.68 11.36
CA VAL A 274 -3.60 9.25 12.22
C VAL A 274 -3.41 10.26 13.36
N GLU A 275 -3.47 11.55 13.06
CA GLU A 275 -3.22 12.63 14.02
C GLU A 275 -4.25 12.68 15.14
N GLU A 276 -5.53 12.50 14.82
CA GLU A 276 -6.65 12.50 15.75
C GLU A 276 -6.64 11.23 16.61
N TYR A 277 -6.46 10.05 15.99
CA TYR A 277 -6.38 8.80 16.74
C TYR A 277 -5.20 8.77 17.71
N LEU A 278 -4.03 9.26 17.30
CA LEU A 278 -2.85 9.34 18.18
C LEU A 278 -3.02 10.35 19.33
N ASP A 279 -3.97 11.29 19.25
CA ASP A 279 -4.29 12.18 20.38
C ASP A 279 -5.23 11.51 21.41
N GLU A 280 -5.92 10.43 21.03
CA GLU A 280 -6.97 9.80 21.84
C GLU A 280 -6.49 8.55 22.60
N ILE A 281 -5.43 7.90 22.14
CA ILE A 281 -4.93 6.67 22.76
C ILE A 281 -4.11 6.91 24.03
N ASP A 282 -4.14 5.93 24.93
CA ASP A 282 -3.43 5.92 26.22
C ASP A 282 -2.38 4.80 26.34
N PHE A 283 -2.17 4.01 25.28
CA PHE A 283 -1.18 2.94 25.19
C PHE A 283 -0.05 3.27 24.22
N LYS A 284 1.00 2.42 24.18
CA LYS A 284 2.13 2.57 23.26
C LYS A 284 2.07 1.58 22.11
N ILE A 285 2.55 2.01 20.95
CA ILE A 285 2.58 1.22 19.72
C ILE A 285 4.02 0.77 19.44
N ASN A 286 4.19 -0.51 19.06
CA ASN A 286 5.49 -1.11 18.80
C ASN A 286 5.85 -1.11 17.31
N LYS A 287 4.86 -1.29 16.42
CA LYS A 287 5.09 -1.47 14.97
C LYS A 287 4.16 -0.59 14.17
N PHE A 288 4.69 0.16 13.20
CA PHE A 288 3.92 1.07 12.36
C PHE A 288 4.10 0.75 10.87
N ASN A 289 3.04 0.28 10.22
CA ASN A 289 2.89 0.30 8.77
C ASN A 289 2.25 1.65 8.36
N LEU A 290 3.07 2.59 7.89
CA LEU A 290 2.60 3.93 7.53
C LEU A 290 2.35 4.10 6.02
N SER A 291 2.43 3.03 5.22
CA SER A 291 2.13 3.08 3.77
C SER A 291 2.88 4.25 3.09
N ASP A 292 2.25 4.99 2.17
CA ASP A 292 2.81 6.18 1.51
C ASP A 292 2.24 7.51 2.06
N ILE A 293 1.80 7.56 3.32
CA ILE A 293 1.04 8.71 3.86
C ILE A 293 1.80 10.04 3.81
N PHE A 294 3.13 10.01 3.93
CA PHE A 294 3.94 11.22 3.98
C PHE A 294 4.06 11.92 2.62
N GLU A 295 3.67 11.23 1.53
CA GLU A 295 3.64 11.79 0.16
C GLU A 295 2.65 12.97 0.05
N TYR A 296 1.60 12.96 0.87
CA TYR A 296 0.45 13.86 0.73
C TYR A 296 0.49 15.08 1.66
N MET A 297 1.59 15.28 2.38
CA MET A 297 1.69 16.34 3.38
C MET A 297 2.94 17.21 3.24
N SER A 298 2.78 18.46 3.67
CA SER A 298 3.89 19.40 3.81
C SER A 298 4.98 18.88 4.75
N LEU A 299 6.19 19.43 4.65
CA LEU A 299 7.28 19.07 5.55
C LEU A 299 6.96 19.42 7.01
N GLU A 300 6.21 20.51 7.23
CA GLU A 300 5.74 20.90 8.56
C GLU A 300 4.78 19.86 9.16
N ASN A 301 3.78 19.43 8.38
CA ASN A 301 2.84 18.40 8.82
C ASN A 301 3.51 17.04 9.01
N TYR A 302 4.47 16.69 8.16
CA TYR A 302 5.33 15.52 8.35
C TYR A 302 6.06 15.58 9.70
N ARG A 303 6.72 16.70 10.02
CA ARG A 303 7.40 16.88 11.32
C ARG A 303 6.42 16.77 12.50
N ASN A 304 5.25 17.39 12.40
CA ASN A 304 4.23 17.35 13.45
C ASN A 304 3.69 15.93 13.66
N LEU A 305 3.43 15.19 12.60
CA LEU A 305 2.98 13.81 12.67
C LEU A 305 4.08 12.89 13.23
N MET A 306 5.33 13.04 12.80
CA MET A 306 6.44 12.27 13.35
C MET A 306 6.64 12.52 14.85
N LYS A 307 6.39 13.75 15.33
CA LYS A 307 6.36 14.03 16.78
C LYS A 307 5.26 13.25 17.50
N LYS A 308 4.04 13.25 16.97
CA LYS A 308 2.93 12.46 17.56
C LYS A 308 3.21 10.97 17.54
N ILE A 309 3.81 10.46 16.47
CA ILE A 309 4.23 9.07 16.38
C ILE A 309 5.26 8.78 17.46
N TYR A 310 6.28 9.63 17.62
CA TYR A 310 7.27 9.47 18.69
C TYR A 310 6.63 9.43 20.08
N ASP A 311 5.74 10.38 20.38
CA ASP A 311 5.11 10.49 21.69
C ASP A 311 4.30 9.22 22.03
N ASN A 312 3.68 8.59 21.03
CA ASN A 312 2.85 7.38 21.17
C ASN A 312 3.55 6.05 20.87
N ALA A 313 4.77 6.06 20.36
CA ALA A 313 5.57 4.87 20.14
C ALA A 313 6.18 4.35 21.45
N ASP A 314 6.41 3.04 21.54
CA ASP A 314 7.32 2.48 22.54
C ASP A 314 8.79 2.76 22.17
N ASN A 315 9.70 2.60 23.12
CA ASN A 315 11.13 2.60 22.80
C ASN A 315 11.45 1.41 21.90
N ASN A 316 12.30 1.61 20.88
CA ASN A 316 12.62 0.63 19.85
C ASN A 316 11.45 0.27 18.90
N ALA A 317 10.35 1.03 18.90
CA ALA A 317 9.29 0.82 17.92
C ALA A 317 9.83 0.95 16.48
N ILE A 318 9.29 0.16 15.55
CA ILE A 318 9.70 0.14 14.15
C ILE A 318 8.63 0.79 13.27
N LEU A 319 9.06 1.72 12.42
CA LEU A 319 8.26 2.38 11.41
C LEU A 319 8.70 1.88 10.04
N ALA A 320 7.75 1.46 9.21
CA ALA A 320 7.97 1.07 7.83
C ALA A 320 7.02 1.86 6.92
N TYR A 321 7.57 2.48 5.88
CA TYR A 321 6.81 3.28 4.92
C TYR A 321 7.49 3.41 3.57
N TRP A 322 6.70 3.75 2.57
CA TRP A 322 7.16 3.96 1.21
C TRP A 322 7.09 5.43 0.83
N ASN A 323 8.00 5.84 -0.04
CA ASN A 323 7.94 7.13 -0.69
C ASN A 323 7.78 6.92 -2.19
N LEU A 324 6.79 7.56 -2.80
CA LEU A 324 6.58 7.43 -4.23
C LEU A 324 7.57 8.34 -4.96
N ILE A 325 7.42 9.66 -4.86
CA ILE A 325 8.30 10.63 -5.54
C ILE A 325 8.70 11.82 -4.67
N VAL A 326 8.35 11.78 -3.38
CA VAL A 326 8.72 12.79 -2.38
C VAL A 326 9.70 12.19 -1.39
N GLU A 327 10.84 12.84 -1.14
CA GLU A 327 11.79 12.33 -0.15
C GLU A 327 11.33 12.64 1.28
N ARG A 328 10.93 11.62 2.04
CA ARG A 328 10.58 11.72 3.47
C ARG A 328 11.34 10.67 4.27
N ASN A 329 12.08 11.12 5.28
CA ASN A 329 12.74 10.28 6.27
C ASN A 329 13.17 11.14 7.46
N SER A 330 13.71 10.54 8.52
CA SER A 330 14.09 11.21 9.75
C SER A 330 15.14 12.30 9.53
N ALA A 331 16.04 12.13 8.55
CA ALA A 331 17.05 13.15 8.20
C ALA A 331 16.41 14.46 7.66
N LYS A 332 15.17 14.39 7.16
CA LYS A 332 14.40 15.57 6.72
C LYS A 332 13.67 16.27 7.86
N LEU A 333 13.72 15.76 9.09
CA LEU A 333 13.05 16.37 10.23
C LEU A 333 13.75 17.62 10.77
N ASN A 334 15.02 17.85 10.39
CA ASN A 334 15.75 19.06 10.76
C ASN A 334 15.11 20.32 10.20
N TYR A 335 15.24 21.40 10.97
CA TYR A 335 14.87 22.76 10.59
C TYR A 335 15.87 23.34 9.58
N THR A 336 15.40 24.18 8.68
CA THR A 336 16.25 25.01 7.80
C THR A 336 17.08 25.99 8.63
N GLU A 337 18.18 26.53 8.09
CA GLU A 337 19.07 27.46 8.83
C GLU A 337 18.33 28.67 9.43
N ASN A 338 17.30 29.18 8.75
CA ASN A 338 16.47 30.27 9.26
C ASN A 338 15.58 29.84 10.43
N GLU A 339 14.98 28.65 10.34
CA GLU A 339 14.20 28.05 11.43
C GLU A 339 15.08 27.62 12.62
N MET A 340 16.36 27.27 12.40
CA MET A 340 17.30 26.93 13.48
C MET A 340 17.58 28.12 14.41
N LYS A 341 17.66 29.34 13.89
CA LYS A 341 17.87 30.55 14.72
C LYS A 341 16.70 30.79 15.68
N GLU A 342 15.46 30.70 15.20
CA GLU A 342 14.26 30.79 16.04
C GLU A 342 14.13 29.60 17.01
N ASN A 343 14.59 28.40 16.65
CA ASN A 343 14.52 27.22 17.52
C ASN A 343 15.57 27.20 18.64
N ILE A 344 16.77 27.75 18.40
CA ILE A 344 17.81 27.94 19.43
C ILE A 344 17.30 28.88 20.52
N GLU A 345 16.61 29.96 20.14
CA GLU A 345 15.95 30.88 21.08
C GLU A 345 14.82 30.19 21.87
N ASN A 346 14.14 29.21 21.28
CA ASN A 346 13.00 28.50 21.88
C ASN A 346 13.32 27.15 22.56
N LYS A 347 14.60 26.75 22.69
CA LYS A 347 15.03 25.45 23.27
C LYS A 347 14.29 24.22 22.72
N LYS A 348 13.93 24.21 21.43
CA LYS A 348 13.24 23.06 20.82
C LYS A 348 14.25 21.95 20.49
N ASN A 349 14.01 20.74 21.01
CA ASN A 349 14.85 19.56 20.82
C ASN A 349 14.94 19.14 19.34
N ASN A 350 16.12 18.64 18.92
CA ASN A 350 16.30 18.04 17.60
C ASN A 350 15.59 16.68 17.54
N ILE A 351 14.41 16.65 16.92
CA ILE A 351 13.58 15.45 16.75
C ILE A 351 14.23 14.40 15.83
N GLU A 352 15.18 14.76 14.97
CA GLU A 352 15.90 13.79 14.12
C GLU A 352 16.53 12.68 14.96
N LYS A 353 17.13 13.03 16.12
CA LYS A 353 17.80 12.09 17.02
C LYS A 353 16.87 11.07 17.66
N ASN A 354 15.56 11.30 17.59
CA ASN A 354 14.55 10.39 18.11
C ASN A 354 14.31 9.19 17.19
N PHE A 355 14.86 9.21 15.97
CA PHE A 355 14.64 8.19 14.96
C PHE A 355 15.98 7.76 14.34
N GLN A 356 16.19 6.47 14.23
CA GLN A 356 17.34 5.90 13.55
C GLN A 356 16.88 5.14 12.29
N ARG A 357 17.24 5.65 11.10
CA ARG A 357 17.02 4.93 9.85
C ARG A 357 17.93 3.71 9.77
N MET A 358 17.36 2.57 9.42
CA MET A 358 18.06 1.31 9.20
C MET A 358 18.45 1.17 7.72
N GLU A 359 19.28 2.10 7.24
CA GLU A 359 19.50 2.35 5.80
C GLU A 359 20.05 1.14 5.01
N GLU A 360 20.95 0.34 5.59
CA GLU A 360 21.42 -0.87 4.91
C GLU A 360 20.30 -1.91 4.77
N PHE A 361 19.43 -2.00 5.79
CA PHE A 361 18.34 -2.97 5.84
C PHE A 361 17.21 -2.56 4.90
N ASP A 362 16.76 -1.31 4.95
CA ASP A 362 15.66 -0.84 4.11
C ASP A 362 16.02 -0.87 2.62
N LYS A 363 17.25 -0.50 2.23
CA LYS A 363 17.75 -0.64 0.85
C LYS A 363 17.84 -2.09 0.39
N LYS A 364 18.18 -3.01 1.29
CA LYS A 364 18.19 -4.45 0.97
C LYS A 364 16.77 -4.95 0.71
N LEU A 365 15.81 -4.52 1.51
CA LEU A 365 14.39 -4.86 1.34
C LEU A 365 13.80 -4.23 0.07
N HIS A 366 14.06 -2.95 -0.18
CA HIS A 366 13.55 -2.24 -1.36
C HIS A 366 13.98 -2.87 -2.69
N LYS A 367 15.18 -3.47 -2.73
CA LYS A 367 15.64 -4.24 -3.91
C LYS A 367 14.81 -5.49 -4.19
N LYS A 368 14.09 -6.01 -3.20
CA LYS A 368 13.19 -7.16 -3.36
C LYS A 368 11.74 -6.75 -3.64
N ASP A 369 11.40 -5.47 -3.41
CA ASP A 369 10.03 -4.96 -3.47
C ASP A 369 9.38 -5.23 -4.84
N LYS A 370 8.40 -6.14 -4.84
CA LYS A 370 7.66 -6.53 -6.05
C LYS A 370 6.75 -5.41 -6.56
N THR A 371 6.34 -4.50 -5.69
CA THR A 371 5.62 -3.27 -6.05
C THR A 371 6.61 -2.19 -6.42
N PHE A 372 7.00 -2.24 -7.68
CA PHE A 372 8.05 -1.42 -8.26
C PHE A 372 7.76 0.09 -8.32
N PHE A 373 6.59 0.58 -7.88
CA PHE A 373 6.24 2.00 -8.05
C PHE A 373 7.04 2.95 -7.16
N TYR A 374 7.36 2.55 -5.94
CA TYR A 374 7.97 3.44 -4.95
C TYR A 374 9.45 3.67 -5.18
N THR A 375 9.91 4.91 -4.97
CA THR A 375 11.33 5.26 -5.13
C THR A 375 12.17 5.02 -3.91
N ASP A 376 11.55 4.88 -2.74
CA ASP A 376 12.23 4.52 -1.50
C ASP A 376 11.29 3.66 -0.64
N PHE A 377 11.89 2.79 0.17
CA PHE A 377 11.25 2.11 1.28
C PHE A 377 12.11 2.38 2.50
N VAL A 378 11.50 2.92 3.55
CA VAL A 378 12.18 3.45 4.72
C VAL A 378 11.80 2.63 5.94
N VAL A 379 12.82 2.19 6.69
CA VAL A 379 12.64 1.52 7.97
C VAL A 379 13.36 2.32 9.05
N GLU A 380 12.62 2.75 10.07
CA GLU A 380 13.12 3.60 11.14
C GLU A 380 12.79 3.04 12.52
N LYS A 381 13.73 3.18 13.43
CA LYS A 381 13.61 2.77 14.82
C LYS A 381 13.46 3.99 15.72
N VAL A 382 12.47 3.96 16.62
CA VAL A 382 12.26 5.00 17.63
C VAL A 382 13.26 4.85 18.78
N ILE A 383 13.92 5.95 19.13
CA ILE A 383 14.92 6.03 20.21
C ILE A 383 14.41 6.98 21.31
N LYS A 384 13.90 6.43 22.41
CA LYS A 384 13.45 7.19 23.60
C LYS A 384 14.52 7.26 24.68
N TYR A 385 15.18 6.13 24.89
CA TYR A 385 16.33 5.99 25.76
C TYR A 385 17.45 5.53 24.83
N GLY A 386 18.65 6.14 24.92
CA GLY A 386 19.74 5.94 23.95
C GLY A 386 20.00 4.46 23.63
N ASN A 387 20.67 4.19 22.49
CA ASN A 387 20.96 2.84 22.03
C ASN A 387 21.72 2.04 23.11
N ASN A 388 21.03 1.16 23.83
CA ASN A 388 21.64 0.14 24.68
C ASN A 388 22.11 -1.03 23.83
#